data_AF-A0A4Y9R4H1-F1
#
_entry.id   AF-A0A4Y9R4H1-F1
#
_cell.length_a   1.000
_cell.length_b   1.000
_cell.length_c   1.000
_cell.angle_alpha   90.00
_cell.angle_beta   90.00
_cell.angle_gamma   90.00
#
_symmetry.space_group_name_H-M   'P 1'
#
loop_
_entity.id
_entity.type
_entity.pdbx_description
1 polymer ?
#
loop_
_entity_poly.entity_id
_entity_poly.type
_entity_poly.pdbx_seq_one_letter_code
_entity_poly.pdbx_strand_id
1 'polypeptide(L)'
;MNPETSQHRLGNGAKCRTALWRVVRYMSFIAASVFAAFVYWKLAPAEFWYHGLDIEPYQIPAVSEPGFPVYWTYEKKAVRFHVRAEDQCFHIRDREKPDSFAVTDPKDSIYLQLLIFCPGKGSGWIVL
;
A
#
# COMPACT_ATOMS: atom_id res chain seq x y z
N MET A 1 -29.08 -53.81 -43.32
CA MET A 1 -29.31 -53.02 -42.08
C MET A 1 -28.02 -53.09 -41.27
N ASN A 2 -27.23 -52.01 -41.27
CA ASN A 2 -25.87 -52.02 -40.74
C ASN A 2 -25.88 -51.57 -39.26
N PRO A 3 -25.37 -52.37 -38.30
CA PRO A 3 -25.48 -52.10 -36.87
C PRO A 3 -24.47 -51.06 -36.33
N GLU A 4 -23.64 -50.46 -37.16
CA GLU A 4 -22.49 -49.63 -36.72
C GLU A 4 -22.83 -48.19 -36.31
N THR A 5 -24.03 -47.69 -36.60
CA THR A 5 -24.39 -46.28 -36.33
C THR A 5 -24.90 -46.01 -34.91
N SER A 6 -25.15 -47.04 -34.10
CA SER A 6 -25.69 -46.88 -32.74
C SER A 6 -24.61 -46.68 -31.66
N GLN A 7 -23.38 -47.17 -31.87
CA GLN A 7 -22.30 -47.04 -30.87
C GLN A 7 -21.67 -45.65 -30.80
N HIS A 8 -21.69 -44.87 -31.88
CA HIS A 8 -21.10 -43.52 -31.89
C HIS A 8 -21.92 -42.47 -31.12
N ARG A 9 -23.21 -42.69 -30.86
CA ARG A 9 -24.04 -41.75 -30.07
C ARG A 9 -23.82 -41.86 -28.55
N LEU A 10 -23.47 -43.04 -28.03
CA LEU A 10 -23.30 -43.25 -26.59
C LEU A 10 -21.92 -42.77 -26.08
N GLY A 11 -20.87 -42.86 -26.91
CA GLY A 11 -19.51 -42.44 -26.53
C GLY A 11 -19.33 -40.91 -26.41
N ASN A 12 -20.05 -40.13 -27.20
CA ASN A 12 -19.91 -38.66 -27.22
C ASN A 12 -20.61 -37.99 -26.02
N GLY A 13 -21.72 -38.54 -25.52
CA GLY A 13 -22.43 -38.01 -24.35
C GLY A 13 -21.66 -38.20 -23.03
N ALA A 14 -20.98 -39.34 -22.86
CA ALA A 14 -20.19 -39.63 -21.66
C ALA A 14 -18.88 -38.79 -21.58
N LYS A 15 -18.24 -38.54 -22.72
CA LYS A 15 -17.07 -37.65 -22.81
C LYS A 15 -17.44 -36.17 -22.59
N CYS A 16 -18.60 -35.74 -23.09
CA CYS A 16 -19.10 -34.39 -22.87
C CYS A 16 -19.49 -34.16 -21.39
N ARG A 17 -20.13 -35.14 -20.74
CA ARG A 17 -20.43 -35.08 -19.30
C ARG A 17 -19.17 -35.03 -18.44
N THR A 18 -18.18 -35.89 -18.68
CA THR A 18 -16.93 -35.87 -17.89
C THR A 18 -16.11 -34.60 -18.11
N ALA A 19 -16.12 -34.00 -19.31
CA ALA A 19 -15.53 -32.69 -19.56
C ALA A 19 -16.27 -31.57 -18.80
N LEU A 20 -17.60 -31.57 -18.80
CA LEU A 20 -18.41 -30.61 -18.04
C LEU A 20 -18.12 -30.68 -16.54
N TRP A 21 -18.04 -31.89 -15.97
CA TRP A 21 -17.73 -32.09 -14.55
C TRP A 21 -16.34 -31.58 -14.17
N ARG A 22 -15.35 -31.69 -15.08
CA ARG A 22 -14.00 -31.13 -14.88
C ARG A 22 -14.03 -29.61 -14.89
N VAL A 23 -14.75 -28.99 -15.82
CA VAL A 23 -14.90 -27.54 -15.91
C VAL A 23 -15.61 -26.98 -14.68
N VAL A 24 -16.71 -27.60 -14.26
CA VAL A 24 -17.45 -27.20 -13.05
C VAL A 24 -16.55 -27.27 -11.82
N ARG A 25 -15.81 -28.38 -11.66
CA ARG A 25 -14.87 -28.54 -10.53
C ARG A 25 -13.78 -27.48 -10.54
N TYR A 26 -13.24 -27.14 -11.71
CA TYR A 26 -12.20 -26.11 -11.86
C TYR A 26 -12.75 -24.71 -11.52
N MET A 27 -13.94 -24.38 -12.01
CA MET A 27 -14.60 -23.11 -11.69
C MET A 27 -14.93 -22.98 -10.21
N SER A 28 -15.37 -24.06 -9.56
CA SER A 28 -15.60 -24.08 -8.11
C SER A 28 -14.32 -23.84 -7.32
N PHE A 29 -13.19 -24.39 -7.76
CA PHE A 29 -11.88 -24.14 -7.14
C PHE A 29 -11.45 -22.67 -7.26
N ILE A 30 -11.64 -22.06 -8.43
CA ILE A 30 -11.33 -20.65 -8.65
C ILE A 30 -12.25 -19.77 -7.79
N ALA A 31 -13.55 -20.05 -7.75
CA ALA A 31 -14.47 -19.28 -6.92
C ALA A 31 -14.11 -19.37 -5.43
N ALA A 32 -13.73 -20.56 -4.96
CA ALA A 32 -13.29 -20.76 -3.58
C ALA A 32 -11.98 -20.01 -3.27
N SER A 33 -11.01 -19.99 -4.18
CA SER A 33 -9.74 -19.27 -3.97
C SER A 33 -9.92 -17.76 -3.97
N VAL A 34 -10.74 -17.22 -4.88
CA VAL A 34 -11.09 -15.79 -4.91
C VAL A 34 -11.83 -15.38 -3.63
N PHE A 35 -12.79 -16.19 -3.18
CA PHE A 35 -13.50 -15.93 -1.94
C PHE A 35 -12.57 -15.98 -0.72
N ALA A 36 -11.69 -16.98 -0.65
CA ALA A 36 -10.70 -17.09 0.43
C ALA A 36 -9.74 -15.88 0.46
N ALA A 37 -9.28 -15.41 -0.69
CA ALA A 37 -8.43 -14.22 -0.79
C ALA A 37 -9.16 -12.94 -0.35
N PHE A 38 -10.44 -12.79 -0.71
CA PHE A 38 -11.25 -11.66 -0.27
C PHE A 38 -11.48 -11.65 1.24
N VAL A 39 -11.80 -12.81 1.81
CA VAL A 39 -11.98 -13.01 3.26
C VAL A 39 -10.66 -12.72 3.98
N TYR A 40 -9.53 -13.24 3.47
CA TYR A 40 -8.20 -12.93 4.00
C TYR A 40 -7.94 -11.43 3.98
N TRP A 41 -8.18 -10.73 2.87
CA TRP A 41 -7.91 -9.29 2.81
C TRP A 41 -8.80 -8.45 3.76
N LYS A 42 -10.00 -8.94 4.10
CA LYS A 42 -10.91 -8.28 5.05
C LYS A 42 -10.60 -8.58 6.51
N LEU A 43 -10.07 -9.76 6.81
CA LEU A 43 -9.78 -10.22 8.18
C LEU A 43 -8.30 -10.13 8.56
N ALA A 44 -7.40 -10.03 7.57
CA ALA A 44 -5.99 -9.82 7.79
C ALA A 44 -5.86 -8.53 8.61
N PRO A 45 -5.19 -8.60 9.77
CA PRO A 45 -4.90 -7.41 10.55
C PRO A 45 -4.16 -6.43 9.62
N ALA A 46 -4.54 -5.16 9.66
CA ALA A 46 -3.79 -4.14 8.95
C ALA A 46 -2.37 -4.11 9.54
N GLU A 47 -1.43 -4.78 8.87
CA GLU A 47 -0.03 -4.92 9.30
C GLU A 47 0.64 -3.56 9.53
N PHE A 48 0.06 -2.49 8.97
CA PHE A 48 0.42 -1.09 9.26
C PHE A 48 0.55 -0.79 10.77
N TRP A 49 -0.26 -1.41 11.64
CA TRP A 49 -0.20 -1.17 13.08
C TRP A 49 0.82 -2.03 13.83
N TYR A 50 1.40 -3.04 13.17
CA TYR A 50 2.30 -4.02 13.79
C TYR A 50 3.77 -3.77 13.49
N HIS A 51 4.10 -2.99 12.46
CA HIS A 51 5.47 -2.49 12.28
C HIS A 51 5.68 -1.31 13.23
N GLY A 52 6.65 -1.43 14.13
CA GLY A 52 7.06 -0.33 15.00
C GLY A 52 7.53 0.83 14.13
N LEU A 53 6.81 1.95 14.19
CA LEU A 53 7.26 3.20 13.58
C LEU A 53 8.48 3.68 14.38
N ASP A 54 9.66 3.62 13.78
CA ASP A 54 10.85 4.18 14.42
C ASP A 54 10.80 5.69 14.32
N ILE A 55 10.89 6.33 15.47
CA ILE A 55 10.91 7.80 15.58
C ILE A 55 12.37 8.20 15.75
N GLU A 56 12.91 8.95 14.80
CA GLU A 56 14.27 9.45 14.84
C GLU A 56 14.29 10.97 15.05
N PRO A 57 15.26 11.50 15.82
CA PRO A 57 15.42 12.94 15.97
C PRO A 57 15.79 13.57 14.62
N TYR A 58 15.07 14.63 14.26
CA TYR A 58 15.35 15.44 13.07
C TYR A 58 16.12 16.70 13.47
N GLN A 59 17.34 16.85 12.96
CA GLN A 59 18.16 18.04 13.18
C GLN A 59 17.83 19.10 12.13
N ILE A 60 17.29 20.24 12.59
CA ILE A 60 16.98 21.37 11.72
C ILE A 60 18.29 22.13 11.42
N PRO A 61 18.61 22.40 10.15
CA PRO A 61 19.82 23.13 9.79
C PRO A 61 19.86 24.51 10.44
N ALA A 62 20.98 24.86 11.10
CA ALA A 62 21.16 26.15 11.77
C ALA A 62 21.11 27.38 10.84
N VAL A 63 21.26 27.17 9.53
CA VAL A 63 21.20 28.21 8.49
C VAL A 63 19.78 28.71 8.17
N SER A 64 18.76 28.17 8.83
CA SER A 64 17.35 28.45 8.51
C SER A 64 16.74 29.59 9.34
N GLU A 65 17.33 30.79 9.36
CA GLU A 65 16.66 31.99 9.89
C GLU A 65 15.78 32.63 8.80
N PRO A 66 14.50 33.01 9.06
CA PRO A 66 13.82 33.16 10.37
C PRO A 66 13.18 31.90 10.97
N GLY A 67 13.32 30.75 10.31
CA GLY A 67 12.84 29.43 10.71
C GLY A 67 12.53 28.59 9.47
N PHE A 68 12.63 27.26 9.55
CA PHE A 68 12.20 26.37 8.49
C PHE A 68 10.67 26.28 8.46
N PRO A 69 10.00 26.55 7.32
CA PRO A 69 8.54 26.52 7.25
C PRO A 69 8.03 25.08 7.26
N VAL A 70 7.04 24.83 8.11
CA VAL A 70 6.35 23.54 8.21
C VAL A 70 4.92 23.71 7.72
N TYR A 71 4.48 22.87 6.80
CA TYR A 71 3.20 22.99 6.11
C TYR A 71 2.14 22.03 6.66
N TRP A 72 0.87 22.41 6.52
CA TRP A 72 -0.27 21.54 6.88
C TRP A 72 -0.37 20.29 5.99
N THR A 73 -0.07 20.44 4.70
CA THR A 73 -0.21 19.39 3.69
C THR A 73 1.06 19.27 2.87
N TYR A 74 1.23 18.10 2.24
CA TYR A 74 2.29 17.81 1.27
C TYR A 74 2.29 18.78 0.07
N GLU A 75 1.15 19.40 -0.23
CA GLU A 75 1.00 20.39 -1.31
C GLU A 75 1.57 21.77 -0.97
N LYS A 76 2.05 21.99 0.26
CA LYS A 76 2.71 23.23 0.72
C LYS A 76 1.84 24.49 0.58
N LYS A 77 0.52 24.34 0.51
CA LYS A 77 -0.41 25.45 0.27
C LYS A 77 -0.52 26.44 1.42
N ALA A 78 -0.25 25.99 2.66
CA ALA A 78 -0.36 26.83 3.85
C ALA A 78 0.69 26.44 4.89
N VAL A 79 1.48 27.43 5.32
CA VAL A 79 2.43 27.30 6.43
C VAL A 79 1.64 27.19 7.73
N ARG A 80 1.97 26.19 8.55
CA ARG A 80 1.39 25.95 9.87
C ARG A 80 2.21 26.61 10.97
N PHE A 81 3.54 26.39 10.97
CA PHE A 81 4.47 26.97 11.93
C PHE A 81 5.89 27.00 11.36
N HIS A 82 6.77 27.72 12.05
CA HIS A 82 8.20 27.73 11.75
C HIS A 82 8.97 27.00 12.85
N VAL A 83 9.93 26.18 12.44
CA VAL A 83 10.86 25.48 13.34
C VAL A 83 12.25 26.10 13.25
N ARG A 84 12.96 26.12 14.37
CA ARG A 84 14.30 26.67 14.53
C ARG A 84 15.25 25.56 14.95
N ALA A 85 16.55 25.79 14.80
CA ALA A 85 17.58 24.81 15.16
C ALA A 85 17.55 24.39 16.65
N GLU A 86 17.02 25.26 17.51
CA GLU A 86 16.82 25.00 18.94
C GLU A 86 15.60 24.12 19.25
N ASP A 87 14.69 23.90 18.30
CA ASP A 87 13.52 23.05 18.51
C ASP A 87 13.87 21.57 18.42
N GLN A 88 13.35 20.79 19.38
CA GLN A 88 13.40 19.34 19.30
C GLN A 88 12.30 18.83 18.39
N CYS A 89 12.67 18.31 17.23
CA CYS A 89 11.74 17.72 16.29
C CYS A 89 12.14 16.28 15.97
N PHE A 90 11.15 15.48 15.61
CA PHE A 90 11.31 14.07 15.29
C PHE A 90 10.66 13.78 13.95
N HIS A 91 11.15 12.78 13.24
CA HIS A 91 10.54 12.26 12.03
C HIS A 91 10.35 10.75 12.15
N ILE A 92 9.40 10.22 11.38
CA ILE A 92 9.17 8.79 11.30
C ILE A 92 10.09 8.22 10.24
N ARG A 93 10.93 7.26 10.62
CA ARG A 93 11.72 6.45 9.70
C ARG A 93 11.05 5.09 9.59
N ASP A 94 10.55 4.78 8.42
CA ASP A 94 10.08 3.43 8.12
C ASP A 94 11.29 2.58 7.71
N ARG A 95 11.62 1.55 8.52
CA ARG A 95 12.76 0.65 8.30
C ARG A 95 12.59 -0.24 7.08
N GLU A 96 11.35 -0.56 6.71
CA GLU A 96 11.06 -1.52 5.63
C GLU A 96 10.77 -0.81 4.30
N LYS A 97 10.24 0.41 4.37
CA LYS A 97 10.01 1.28 3.21
C LYS A 97 10.36 2.72 3.58
N PRO A 98 11.59 3.20 3.32
CA PRO A 98 11.99 4.57 3.65
C PRO A 98 11.08 5.64 3.00
N ASP A 99 10.26 5.24 2.02
CA ASP A 99 9.35 6.11 1.27
C ASP A 99 7.88 6.08 1.75
N SER A 100 7.49 5.30 2.76
CA SER A 100 6.05 5.16 3.14
C SER A 100 5.37 6.47 3.54
N PHE A 101 6.17 7.45 3.98
CA PHE A 101 5.69 8.80 4.27
C PHE A 101 6.38 9.87 3.43
N ALA A 102 7.29 9.49 2.52
CA ALA A 102 7.93 10.42 1.61
C ALA A 102 7.21 10.36 0.25
N VAL A 103 6.63 11.48 -0.17
CA VAL A 103 6.05 11.57 -1.51
C VAL A 103 7.18 11.83 -2.50
N THR A 104 7.66 10.77 -3.15
CA THR A 104 8.61 10.89 -4.27
C THR A 104 7.82 11.01 -5.56
N ASP A 105 7.73 12.22 -6.13
CA ASP A 105 7.15 12.42 -7.46
C ASP A 105 8.23 12.16 -8.54
N PRO A 106 8.05 11.17 -9.44
CA PRO A 106 9.02 10.91 -10.50
C PRO A 106 9.08 11.99 -11.59
N LYS A 107 8.14 12.95 -11.62
CA LYS A 107 8.06 14.00 -12.64
C LYS A 107 8.83 15.28 -12.26
N ASP A 108 9.01 15.51 -10.97
CA ASP A 108 9.71 16.66 -10.40
C ASP A 108 10.87 16.12 -9.56
N SER A 109 12.06 16.10 -10.15
CA SER A 109 13.35 15.78 -9.52
C SER A 109 13.35 15.85 -7.98
N ILE A 110 13.16 14.69 -7.34
CA ILE A 110 13.47 14.34 -5.94
C ILE A 110 13.15 15.47 -4.92
N TYR A 111 11.87 15.77 -4.69
CA TYR A 111 11.48 16.46 -3.46
C TYR A 111 11.19 15.44 -2.37
N LEU A 112 12.16 15.18 -1.49
CA LEU A 112 11.93 14.37 -0.29
C LEU A 112 11.08 15.20 0.68
N GLN A 113 9.81 14.85 0.79
CA GLN A 113 8.91 15.45 1.77
C GLN A 113 8.88 14.60 3.03
N LEU A 114 9.15 15.22 4.17
CA LEU A 114 9.25 14.53 5.45
C LEU A 114 8.14 15.03 6.39
N LEU A 115 7.43 14.10 7.03
CA LEU A 115 6.51 14.43 8.11
C LEU A 115 7.31 14.55 9.41
N ILE A 116 7.25 15.73 10.04
CA ILE A 116 7.90 15.99 11.32
C ILE A 116 6.90 16.25 12.44
N PHE A 117 7.34 15.96 13.66
CA PHE A 117 6.61 16.14 14.91
C PHE A 117 7.51 16.91 15.87
N CYS A 118 7.05 18.07 16.32
CA CYS A 118 7.77 18.92 17.27
C CYS A 118 6.89 19.12 18.51
N PRO A 119 7.30 18.62 19.70
CA PRO A 119 6.55 18.83 20.94
C PRO A 119 6.29 20.32 21.19
N GLY A 120 5.06 20.67 21.58
CA GLY A 120 4.66 22.05 21.85
C GLY A 120 4.28 22.89 20.62
N LYS A 121 4.63 22.46 19.39
CA LYS A 121 4.24 23.15 18.13
C LYS A 121 3.23 22.35 17.30
N GLY A 122 3.37 21.02 17.30
CA GLY A 122 2.52 20.11 16.54
C GLY A 122 3.29 19.36 15.45
N SER A 123 2.57 18.93 14.41
CA SER A 123 3.12 18.16 13.29
C SER A 123 2.82 18.79 11.95
N GLY A 124 3.66 18.50 10.96
CA GLY A 124 3.46 18.93 9.58
C GLY A 124 4.60 18.52 8.67
N TRP A 125 4.50 18.98 7.43
CA TRP A 125 5.36 18.55 6.33
C TRP A 125 6.50 19.55 6.11
N ILE A 126 7.72 19.03 5.99
CA ILE A 126 8.89 19.78 5.54
C ILE A 126 9.36 19.25 4.20
N VAL A 127 10.07 20.11 3.48
CA VAL A 127 10.67 19.81 2.18
C VAL A 127 12.17 19.80 2.38
N LEU A 128 12.81 18.67 2.08
CA LEU A 128 14.25 18.54 2.06
C LEU A 128 14.82 18.98 0.70
#